data_AF-A0A352WRV3-F1
#
_entry.id   AF-A0A352WRV3-F1
#
_cell.length_a   1.000
_cell.length_b   1.000
_cell.length_c   1.000
_cell.angle_alpha   90.00
_cell.angle_beta   90.00
_cell.angle_gamma   90.00
#
_symmetry.space_group_name_H-M   'P 1'
#
loop_
_entity.id
_entity.type
_entity.pdbx_description
1 polymer ?
#
loop_
_entity_poly.entity_id
_entity_poly.type
_entity_poly.pdbx_seq_one_letter_code
_entity_poly.pdbx_strand_id
1 'polypeptide(L)'
;MLRIQPMLLALVLFSWAFPAISNGQGIHHWEAVIEDGSIWRYWVPTTEPPAAWKDPGFYDAAWAMGPSGFGYSDGDDATTVPTTPSLYLRRTFDIENLDQWLDAQFFMDYDDGFVAYLNGVEIARGNTGLPGEFVAWNQALATDHEAVLYQG
;
A
#
# COMPACT_ATOMS: atom_id res chain seq x y z
N MET A 1 -63.04 -57.53 6.80
CA MET A 1 -62.42 -56.21 6.58
C MET A 1 -60.91 -56.40 6.61
N LEU A 2 -60.21 -55.89 5.58
CA LEU A 2 -58.85 -56.25 5.19
C LEU A 2 -57.79 -56.07 6.30
N ARG A 3 -56.87 -57.03 6.38
CA ARG A 3 -55.66 -57.05 7.21
C ARG A 3 -54.52 -56.42 6.39
N ILE A 4 -53.85 -55.39 6.91
CA ILE A 4 -52.60 -54.84 6.31
C ILE A 4 -51.50 -54.95 7.37
N GLN A 5 -50.39 -55.56 6.99
CA GLN A 5 -49.23 -55.89 7.82
C GLN A 5 -48.30 -54.67 8.02
N PRO A 6 -47.47 -54.65 9.08
CA PRO A 6 -46.51 -53.57 9.29
C PRO A 6 -45.34 -53.70 8.30
N MET A 7 -45.04 -52.61 7.58
CA MET A 7 -43.82 -52.50 6.78
C MET A 7 -42.66 -52.04 7.66
N LEU A 8 -41.65 -52.89 7.78
CA LEU A 8 -40.33 -52.56 8.30
C LEU A 8 -39.60 -51.76 7.21
N LEU A 9 -39.36 -50.46 7.44
CA LEU A 9 -38.49 -49.66 6.58
C LEU A 9 -37.06 -49.70 7.15
N ALA A 10 -36.19 -50.50 6.53
CA ALA A 10 -34.75 -50.43 6.75
C ALA A 10 -34.23 -49.18 6.02
N LEU A 11 -33.89 -48.12 6.76
CA LEU A 11 -33.17 -46.97 6.20
C LEU A 11 -31.67 -47.21 6.35
N VAL A 12 -31.03 -47.49 5.23
CA VAL A 12 -29.57 -47.49 5.08
C VAL A 12 -29.08 -46.07 5.33
N LEU A 13 -28.17 -45.90 6.28
CA LEU A 13 -27.48 -44.64 6.54
C LEU A 13 -26.67 -44.26 5.28
N PHE A 14 -27.06 -43.20 4.60
CA PHE A 14 -26.15 -42.45 3.75
C PHE A 14 -25.68 -41.25 4.55
N SER A 15 -24.51 -41.38 5.18
CA SER A 15 -23.77 -40.22 5.65
C SER A 15 -23.44 -39.37 4.42
N TRP A 16 -24.27 -38.38 4.12
CA TRP A 16 -23.81 -37.22 3.38
C TRP A 16 -22.86 -36.50 4.33
N ALA A 17 -21.61 -36.95 4.33
CA ALA A 17 -20.53 -36.04 4.57
C ALA A 17 -20.73 -34.95 3.53
N PHE A 18 -21.28 -33.81 3.94
CA PHE A 18 -20.97 -32.58 3.24
C PHE A 18 -19.44 -32.56 3.19
N PRO A 19 -18.79 -32.53 2.02
CA PRO A 19 -17.46 -31.97 2.03
C PRO A 19 -17.66 -30.58 2.64
N ALA A 20 -17.11 -30.37 3.84
CA ALA A 20 -16.76 -29.03 4.22
C ALA A 20 -15.92 -28.54 3.06
N ILE A 21 -16.48 -27.65 2.23
CA ILE A 21 -15.67 -26.91 1.28
C ILE A 21 -14.72 -26.15 2.20
N SER A 22 -13.50 -26.65 2.34
CA SER A 22 -12.43 -25.86 2.90
C SER A 22 -12.19 -24.77 1.87
N ASN A 23 -12.85 -23.63 2.02
CA ASN A 23 -12.34 -22.37 1.49
C ASN A 23 -11.13 -21.96 2.35
N GLY A 24 -10.17 -22.88 2.47
CA GLY A 24 -8.82 -22.60 2.90
C GLY A 24 -8.05 -22.24 1.64
N GLN A 25 -8.40 -21.13 1.02
CA GLN A 25 -7.40 -20.45 0.22
C GLN A 25 -6.63 -19.61 1.24
N GLY A 26 -5.59 -20.22 1.83
CA GLY A 26 -4.62 -19.47 2.62
C GLY A 26 -3.87 -18.50 1.72
N ILE A 27 -2.99 -17.68 2.27
CA ILE A 27 -2.07 -16.88 1.46
C ILE A 27 -1.27 -17.85 0.57
N HIS A 28 -1.51 -17.80 -0.75
CA HIS A 28 -0.86 -18.69 -1.71
C HIS A 28 0.46 -18.13 -2.22
N HIS A 29 0.63 -16.82 -2.15
CA HIS A 29 1.85 -16.09 -2.50
C HIS A 29 1.77 -14.65 -1.97
N TRP A 30 2.88 -13.93 -2.08
CA TRP A 30 2.96 -12.49 -1.86
C TRP A 30 3.18 -11.81 -3.21
N GLU A 31 2.60 -10.63 -3.39
CA GLU A 31 2.82 -9.78 -4.56
C GLU A 31 3.29 -8.40 -4.12
N ALA A 32 4.21 -7.82 -4.90
CA ALA A 32 4.63 -6.43 -4.75
C ALA A 32 4.06 -5.62 -5.93
N VAL A 33 3.05 -4.80 -5.66
CA VAL A 33 2.48 -3.88 -6.67
C VAL A 33 3.40 -2.70 -6.99
N ILE A 34 4.33 -2.41 -6.08
CA ILE A 34 5.38 -1.42 -6.24
C ILE A 34 6.67 -2.03 -5.68
N GLU A 35 7.69 -2.08 -6.52
CA GLU A 35 9.02 -2.57 -6.18
C GLU A 35 10.02 -1.41 -6.06
N ASP A 36 11.15 -1.66 -5.42
CA ASP A 36 12.30 -0.76 -5.50
C ASP A 36 12.77 -0.58 -6.97
N GLY A 37 13.32 0.58 -7.29
CA GLY A 37 13.64 1.02 -8.66
C GLY A 37 12.42 1.38 -9.51
N SER A 38 11.18 1.24 -9.00
CA SER A 38 9.98 1.68 -9.72
C SER A 38 10.05 3.15 -10.10
N ILE A 39 9.54 3.52 -11.27
CA ILE A 39 9.48 4.93 -11.69
C ILE A 39 8.33 5.66 -10.99
N TRP A 40 8.63 6.76 -10.33
CA TRP A 40 7.66 7.65 -9.68
C TRP A 40 7.55 8.98 -10.41
N ARG A 41 6.38 9.61 -10.30
CA ARG A 41 6.24 11.05 -10.55
C ARG A 41 6.69 11.77 -9.28
N TYR A 42 7.47 12.84 -9.45
CA TYR A 42 7.92 13.64 -8.32
C TYR A 42 7.84 15.13 -8.59
N TRP A 43 7.64 15.88 -7.52
CA TRP A 43 7.59 17.33 -7.55
C TRP A 43 8.36 17.93 -6.37
N VAL A 44 9.33 18.78 -6.70
CA VAL A 44 10.04 19.63 -5.73
C VAL A 44 9.20 20.90 -5.55
N PRO A 45 8.56 21.08 -4.39
CA PRO A 45 7.63 22.17 -4.16
C PRO A 45 8.34 23.52 -4.01
N THR A 46 7.66 24.58 -4.45
CA THR A 46 7.96 25.97 -4.06
C THR A 46 6.77 26.63 -3.35
N THR A 47 5.66 25.89 -3.25
CA THR A 47 4.39 26.24 -2.64
C THR A 47 3.69 24.95 -2.19
N GLU A 48 2.60 25.06 -1.44
CA GLU A 48 1.78 23.90 -1.07
C GLU A 48 1.17 23.25 -2.33
N PRO A 49 1.22 21.92 -2.48
CA PRO A 49 0.51 21.25 -3.57
C PRO A 49 -1.00 21.46 -3.47
N PRO A 50 -1.73 21.32 -4.58
CA PRO A 50 -3.19 21.24 -4.54
C PRO A 50 -3.64 20.13 -3.59
N ALA A 51 -4.64 20.37 -2.73
CA ALA A 51 -5.08 19.40 -1.73
C ALA A 51 -5.37 18.00 -2.30
N ALA A 52 -5.86 17.96 -3.55
CA ALA A 52 -6.21 16.76 -4.31
C ALA A 52 -5.02 15.95 -4.85
N TRP A 53 -3.76 16.34 -4.63
CA TRP A 53 -2.59 15.64 -5.19
C TRP A 53 -2.51 14.15 -4.82
N LYS A 54 -3.12 13.78 -3.68
CA LYS A 54 -3.20 12.44 -3.11
C LYS A 54 -4.31 11.57 -3.72
N ASP A 55 -5.18 12.19 -4.51
CA ASP A 55 -6.36 11.52 -5.05
C ASP A 55 -6.00 10.72 -6.31
N PRO A 56 -6.71 9.61 -6.59
CA PRO A 56 -6.44 8.76 -7.76
C PRO A 56 -6.53 9.52 -9.08
N GLY A 57 -7.46 10.48 -9.17
CA GLY A 57 -7.73 11.26 -10.38
C GLY A 57 -6.84 12.49 -10.59
N PHE A 58 -5.85 12.74 -9.72
CA PHE A 58 -4.98 13.90 -9.86
C PHE A 58 -4.12 13.81 -11.13
N TYR A 59 -4.09 14.91 -11.89
CA TYR A 59 -3.29 15.01 -13.11
C TYR A 59 -1.88 15.51 -12.80
N ASP A 60 -0.93 14.58 -12.72
CA ASP A 60 0.47 14.80 -12.36
C ASP A 60 1.43 14.81 -13.57
N ALA A 61 0.92 14.92 -14.79
CA ALA A 61 1.77 14.81 -16.00
C ALA A 61 2.90 15.86 -16.08
N ALA A 62 2.74 16.99 -15.37
CA ALA A 62 3.75 18.04 -15.25
C ALA A 62 4.85 17.72 -14.21
N TRP A 63 4.67 16.71 -13.37
CA TRP A 63 5.66 16.27 -12.40
C TRP A 63 6.78 15.52 -13.13
N ALA A 64 8.00 15.68 -12.67
CA ALA A 64 9.15 14.98 -13.22
C ALA A 64 9.05 13.48 -12.93
N MET A 65 9.87 12.65 -13.62
CA MET A 65 9.88 11.20 -13.44
C MET A 65 11.28 10.72 -13.09
N GLY A 66 11.38 9.75 -12.18
CA GLY A 66 12.64 9.13 -11.77
C GLY A 66 12.42 7.81 -11.02
N PRO A 67 13.41 6.90 -11.00
CA PRO A 67 13.37 5.69 -10.16
C PRO A 67 13.33 6.03 -8.65
N SER A 68 12.76 5.16 -7.82
CA SER A 68 12.84 5.27 -6.36
C SER A 68 14.28 5.23 -5.85
N GLY A 69 14.50 5.80 -4.66
CA GLY A 69 15.83 6.18 -4.18
C GLY A 69 16.07 7.66 -4.46
N PHE A 70 15.28 8.52 -3.80
CA PHE A 70 15.29 9.96 -3.98
C PHE A 70 16.05 10.65 -2.85
N GLY A 71 16.95 11.57 -3.19
CA GLY A 71 17.72 12.30 -2.18
C GLY A 71 18.77 13.21 -2.81
N TYR A 72 19.78 13.57 -2.00
CA TYR A 72 20.87 14.43 -2.42
C TYR A 72 22.14 14.23 -1.60
N SER A 73 23.28 14.54 -2.23
CA SER A 73 24.59 14.85 -1.60
C SER A 73 25.43 13.70 -1.01
N ASP A 74 24.93 12.49 -0.89
CA ASP A 74 25.67 11.28 -0.46
C ASP A 74 26.16 10.42 -1.65
N GLY A 75 25.49 10.51 -2.80
CA GLY A 75 25.90 9.87 -4.04
C GLY A 75 25.42 8.43 -4.21
N ASP A 76 24.42 8.01 -3.44
CA ASP A 76 23.77 6.70 -3.58
C ASP A 76 22.30 6.76 -4.05
N ASP A 77 21.77 7.97 -4.29
CA ASP A 77 20.45 8.18 -4.88
C ASP A 77 20.33 7.72 -6.33
N ALA A 78 19.26 6.99 -6.65
CA ALA A 78 18.87 6.70 -8.02
C ALA A 78 18.24 7.92 -8.73
N THR A 79 17.53 8.77 -7.98
CA THR A 79 17.04 10.07 -8.44
C THR A 79 17.54 11.19 -7.55
N THR A 80 18.59 11.88 -7.98
CA THR A 80 19.11 13.07 -7.30
C THR A 80 18.16 14.27 -7.49
N VAL A 81 17.81 14.94 -6.39
CA VAL A 81 17.00 16.17 -6.38
C VAL A 81 17.79 17.34 -5.75
N PRO A 82 17.40 18.60 -5.97
CA PRO A 82 17.93 19.72 -5.18
C PRO A 82 17.54 19.59 -3.70
N THR A 83 18.35 20.15 -2.80
CA THR A 83 17.99 20.26 -1.39
C THR A 83 16.65 20.98 -1.22
N THR A 84 15.72 20.34 -0.54
CA THR A 84 14.33 20.80 -0.38
C THR A 84 13.78 20.34 0.97
N PRO A 85 12.93 21.13 1.66
CA PRO A 85 12.31 20.69 2.92
C PRO A 85 11.36 19.50 2.76
N SER A 86 10.80 19.32 1.57
CA SER A 86 9.95 18.17 1.25
C SER A 86 10.02 17.82 -0.23
N LEU A 87 9.67 16.58 -0.54
CA LEU A 87 9.55 16.05 -1.88
C LEU A 87 8.20 15.32 -1.98
N TYR A 88 7.41 15.64 -3.01
CA TYR A 88 6.14 14.96 -3.24
C TYR A 88 6.33 13.86 -4.27
N LEU A 89 5.98 12.63 -3.89
CA LEU A 89 6.08 11.44 -4.73
C LEU A 89 4.68 10.91 -5.02
N ARG A 90 4.44 10.52 -6.28
CA ARG A 90 3.18 9.93 -6.72
C ARG A 90 3.40 8.79 -7.70
N ARG A 91 2.67 7.70 -7.49
CA ARG A 91 2.60 6.55 -8.39
C ARG A 91 1.21 5.96 -8.32
N THR A 92 0.71 5.54 -9.47
CA THR A 92 -0.52 4.76 -9.59
C THR A 92 -0.17 3.31 -9.90
N PHE A 93 -0.98 2.40 -9.41
CA PHE A 93 -0.93 0.97 -9.73
C PHE A 93 -2.36 0.46 -9.81
N ASP A 94 -2.56 -0.61 -10.57
CA ASP A 94 -3.85 -1.22 -10.77
C ASP A 94 -3.92 -2.56 -10.03
N ILE A 95 -5.04 -2.82 -9.38
CA ILE A 95 -5.38 -4.14 -8.84
C ILE A 95 -6.58 -4.66 -9.61
N GLU A 96 -6.41 -5.76 -10.35
CA GLU A 96 -7.47 -6.32 -11.20
C GLU A 96 -8.65 -6.85 -10.39
N ASN A 97 -8.38 -7.54 -9.27
CA ASN A 97 -9.41 -8.12 -8.41
C ASN A 97 -9.04 -7.99 -6.93
N LEU A 98 -9.64 -7.03 -6.24
CA LEU A 98 -9.42 -6.80 -4.80
C LEU A 98 -9.83 -7.98 -3.92
N ASP A 99 -10.77 -8.83 -4.35
CA ASP A 99 -11.23 -9.98 -3.57
C ASP A 99 -10.14 -11.08 -3.44
N GLN A 100 -9.07 -10.98 -4.21
CA GLN A 100 -7.91 -11.89 -4.13
C GLN A 100 -6.86 -11.46 -3.10
N TRP A 101 -7.00 -10.26 -2.53
CA TRP A 101 -6.03 -9.69 -1.60
C TRP A 101 -6.56 -9.82 -0.17
N LEU A 102 -5.75 -10.42 0.70
CA LEU A 102 -6.11 -10.63 2.11
C LEU A 102 -5.59 -9.51 3.02
N ASP A 103 -4.45 -8.93 2.67
CA ASP A 103 -3.79 -7.89 3.46
C ASP A 103 -2.88 -7.04 2.55
N ALA A 104 -2.52 -5.85 3.01
CA ALA A 104 -1.58 -4.94 2.36
C ALA A 104 -0.58 -4.40 3.37
N GLN A 105 0.70 -4.43 3.02
CA GLN A 105 1.78 -3.90 3.85
C GLN A 105 2.48 -2.76 3.11
N PHE A 106 2.83 -1.72 3.86
CA PHE A 106 3.58 -0.58 3.37
C PHE A 106 4.93 -0.53 4.08
N PHE A 107 6.00 -0.52 3.29
CA PHE A 107 7.37 -0.43 3.76
C PHE A 107 8.00 0.83 3.19
N MET A 108 8.74 1.54 4.03
CA MET A 108 9.40 2.79 3.67
C MET A 108 10.69 2.89 4.46
N ASP A 109 11.79 3.13 3.75
CA ASP A 109 13.04 3.62 4.29
C ASP A 109 13.13 5.11 3.92
N TYR A 110 13.40 5.99 4.89
CA TYR A 110 13.18 7.43 4.73
C TYR A 110 14.14 8.28 5.53
N ASP A 111 14.34 9.50 5.04
CA ASP A 111 15.08 10.56 5.69
C ASP A 111 14.54 11.93 5.26
N ASP A 112 14.12 12.84 6.14
CA ASP A 112 14.03 12.71 7.61
C ASP A 112 12.66 12.19 8.07
N GLY A 113 11.62 12.36 7.25
CA GLY A 113 10.25 12.05 7.65
C GLY A 113 9.31 11.95 6.46
N PHE A 114 8.16 11.33 6.67
CA PHE A 114 7.19 11.13 5.58
C PHE A 114 5.75 11.12 6.07
N VAL A 115 4.83 11.39 5.14
CA VAL A 115 3.41 11.07 5.27
C VAL A 115 2.97 10.36 3.99
N ALA A 116 2.46 9.14 4.13
CA ALA A 116 2.02 8.29 3.03
C ALA A 116 0.50 8.26 2.93
N TYR A 117 0.01 8.35 1.70
CA TYR A 117 -1.41 8.32 1.38
C TYR A 117 -1.72 7.27 0.33
N LEU A 118 -2.87 6.61 0.48
CA LEU A 118 -3.45 5.73 -0.52
C LEU A 118 -4.87 6.21 -0.82
N ASN A 119 -5.13 6.59 -2.07
CA ASN A 119 -6.43 7.07 -2.53
C ASN A 119 -7.02 8.19 -1.65
N GLY A 120 -6.18 9.16 -1.27
CA GLY A 120 -6.56 10.29 -0.41
C GLY A 120 -6.58 10.01 1.10
N VAL A 121 -6.41 8.76 1.53
CA VAL A 121 -6.41 8.36 2.95
C VAL A 121 -4.98 8.24 3.45
N GLU A 122 -4.66 8.86 4.59
CA GLU A 122 -3.36 8.69 5.26
C GLU A 122 -3.24 7.24 5.78
N ILE A 123 -2.20 6.53 5.35
CA ILE A 123 -1.97 5.13 5.72
C ILE A 123 -0.78 4.95 6.68
N ALA A 124 0.17 5.87 6.67
CA ALA A 124 1.35 5.85 7.52
C ALA A 124 2.01 7.23 7.58
N ARG A 125 2.77 7.47 8.64
CA ARG A 125 3.70 8.59 8.76
C ARG A 125 4.89 8.19 9.62
N GLY A 126 6.03 8.82 9.36
CA GLY A 126 7.27 8.63 10.11
C GLY A 126 7.88 9.98 10.46
N ASN A 127 8.29 10.14 11.71
CA ASN A 127 9.03 11.30 12.20
C ASN A 127 8.38 12.69 11.89
N THR A 128 7.04 12.77 11.82
CA THR A 128 6.36 14.06 11.55
C THR A 128 4.92 14.09 12.09
N GLY A 129 4.62 15.03 13.01
CA GLY A 129 3.28 15.32 13.53
C GLY A 129 2.46 14.13 14.07
N LEU A 130 1.20 14.38 14.41
CA LEU A 130 0.21 13.34 14.75
C LEU A 130 -0.67 12.98 13.54
N PRO A 131 -1.24 11.75 13.50
CA PRO A 131 -2.11 11.34 12.40
C PRO A 131 -3.21 12.37 12.06
N GLY A 132 -3.32 12.73 10.78
CA GLY A 132 -4.26 13.75 10.29
C GLY A 132 -3.86 15.20 10.54
N GLU A 133 -2.74 15.47 11.22
CA GLU A 133 -2.21 16.83 11.31
C GLU A 133 -1.66 17.29 9.96
N PHE A 134 -1.96 18.54 9.63
CA PHE A 134 -1.41 19.22 8.47
C PHE A 134 0.08 19.50 8.70
N VAL A 135 0.90 19.10 7.75
CA VAL A 135 2.34 19.38 7.69
C VAL A 135 2.56 20.25 6.46
N ALA A 136 3.03 21.48 6.65
CA ALA A 136 3.27 22.38 5.54
C ALA A 136 4.45 21.89 4.68
N TRP A 137 4.40 22.15 3.37
CA TRP A 137 5.46 21.75 2.42
C TRP A 137 6.88 22.20 2.81
N ASN A 138 7.01 23.28 3.59
CA ASN A 138 8.29 23.84 4.04
C ASN A 138 8.52 23.70 5.56
N GLN A 139 7.78 22.82 6.22
CA GLN A 139 7.91 22.60 7.66
C GLN A 139 9.19 21.83 7.95
N ALA A 140 10.06 22.41 8.80
CA ALA A 140 11.19 21.69 9.35
C ALA A 140 10.72 20.64 10.38
N LEU A 141 11.38 19.49 10.41
CA LEU A 141 11.16 18.46 11.41
C LEU A 141 11.98 18.75 12.68
N ALA A 142 11.50 18.25 13.82
CA ALA A 142 12.12 18.52 15.12
C ALA A 142 13.29 17.58 15.45
N THR A 143 13.33 16.43 14.76
CA THR A 143 14.27 15.35 14.98
C THR A 143 14.68 14.79 13.63
N ASP A 144 15.93 14.38 13.53
CA ASP A 144 16.49 13.78 12.33
C ASP A 144 16.20 12.26 12.34
N HIS A 145 16.09 11.66 11.16
CA HIS A 145 16.02 10.21 11.00
C HIS A 145 16.70 9.82 9.70
N GLU A 146 17.76 9.03 9.80
CA GLU A 146 18.51 8.60 8.63
C GLU A 146 17.91 7.33 8.02
N ALA A 147 17.87 7.29 6.69
CA ALA A 147 17.56 6.08 5.95
C ALA A 147 18.67 5.04 6.18
N VAL A 148 18.29 3.77 6.26
CA VAL A 148 19.25 2.67 6.45
C VAL A 148 19.20 1.75 5.24
N LEU A 149 20.00 2.12 4.23
CA LEU A 149 20.18 1.32 3.01
C LEU A 149 20.41 -0.16 3.36
N TYR A 150 19.58 -1.02 2.79
CA TYR A 150 19.67 -2.47 3.00
C TYR A 150 21.02 -2.99 2.46
N GLN A 151 21.89 -3.48 3.35
CA GLN A 151 23.25 -3.90 3.00
C GLN A 151 23.41 -5.38 2.59
N GLY A 152 22.32 -6.14 2.44
CA GLY A 152 22.38 -7.58 2.12
C GLY A 152 22.21 -8.48 3.34
#